data_AF-A0A3M1WUQ4-F1
#
_entry.id   AF-A0A3M1WUQ4-F1
#
_cell.length_a   1.000
_cell.length_b   1.000
_cell.length_c   1.000
_cell.angle_alpha   90.00
_cell.angle_beta   90.00
_cell.angle_gamma   90.00
#
_symmetry.space_group_name_H-M   'P 1'
#
loop_
_entity.id
_entity.type
_entity.pdbx_description
1 polymer ?
#
loop_
_entity_poly.entity_id
_entity_poly.type
_entity_poly.pdbx_seq_one_letter_code
_entity_poly.pdbx_strand_id
1 'polypeptide(L)'
;LALLALFWLLNTSFGLAMQATGINRQMITSQGVHTGRVIVFGVGLSNGLAAVSGALLCQSQGAADVNMGIGTIVAGLASVIVGETLFGCRSIGRALLAALLGSVVYRLAIALALGLRLGSFAFTPSDLNLLTALLVVAALVLPGLRRKVLRR
;
A
#
# COMPACT_ATOMS: atom_id res chain seq x y z
N LEU A 1 -1.55 14.65 4.34
CA LEU A 1 -2.05 15.60 3.32
C LEU A 1 -2.55 14.91 2.06
N ALA A 2 -1.69 14.18 1.31
CA ALA A 2 -2.10 13.49 0.08
C ALA A 2 -3.33 12.57 0.26
N LEU A 3 -3.43 11.86 1.38
CA LEU A 3 -4.55 10.97 1.67
C LEU A 3 -5.88 11.71 1.87
N LEU A 4 -5.85 12.90 2.49
CA LEU A 4 -7.04 13.75 2.66
C LEU A 4 -7.49 14.32 1.30
N ALA A 5 -6.55 14.72 0.46
CA ALA A 5 -6.85 15.17 -0.90
C ALA A 5 -7.47 14.05 -1.75
N LEU A 6 -6.93 12.82 -1.67
CA LEU A 6 -7.51 11.63 -2.30
C LEU A 6 -8.91 11.32 -1.76
N PHE A 7 -9.10 11.38 -0.44
CA PHE A 7 -10.40 11.13 0.16
C PHE A 7 -11.45 12.13 -0.35
N TRP A 8 -11.11 13.42 -0.41
CA TRP A 8 -12.00 14.45 -0.95
C TRP A 8 -12.30 14.26 -2.44
N LEU A 9 -11.25 13.97 -3.23
CA LEU A 9 -11.39 13.71 -4.67
C LEU A 9 -12.28 12.50 -4.95
N LEU A 10 -12.10 11.40 -4.23
CA LEU A 10 -12.87 10.16 -4.43
C LEU A 10 -14.33 10.27 -3.96
N ASN A 11 -14.65 11.20 -3.06
CA ASN A 11 -16.03 11.49 -2.66
C ASN A 11 -16.76 12.48 -3.59
N THR A 12 -16.03 13.15 -4.49
CA THR A 12 -16.63 14.09 -5.46
C THR A 12 -17.33 13.32 -6.59
N SER A 13 -18.29 13.93 -7.28
CA SER A 13 -19.00 13.34 -8.44
C SER A 13 -18.06 12.79 -9.51
N PHE A 14 -16.93 13.46 -9.75
CA PHE A 14 -15.89 12.99 -10.65
C PHE A 14 -15.17 11.72 -10.12
N GLY A 15 -14.88 11.64 -8.83
CA GLY A 15 -14.27 10.47 -8.19
C GLY A 15 -15.19 9.25 -8.18
N LEU A 16 -16.50 9.45 -8.02
CA LEU A 16 -17.49 8.38 -8.15
C LEU A 16 -17.62 7.91 -9.59
N ALA A 17 -17.61 8.82 -10.57
CA ALA A 17 -17.59 8.49 -11.98
C ALA A 17 -16.32 7.71 -12.38
N MET A 18 -15.17 8.02 -11.77
CA MET A 18 -13.93 7.27 -11.94
C MET A 18 -14.02 5.84 -11.42
N GLN A 19 -14.67 5.63 -10.27
CA GLN A 19 -14.87 4.28 -9.73
C GLN A 19 -15.86 3.47 -10.58
N ALA A 20 -16.98 4.08 -10.97
CA ALA A 20 -17.95 3.45 -11.84
C ALA A 20 -17.35 3.08 -13.22
N THR A 21 -16.43 3.91 -13.73
CA THR A 21 -15.64 3.62 -14.94
C THR A 21 -14.83 2.33 -14.80
N GLY A 22 -14.28 2.06 -13.62
CA GLY A 22 -13.51 0.84 -13.34
C GLY A 22 -14.36 -0.42 -13.22
N ILE A 23 -15.63 -0.29 -12.79
CA ILE A 23 -16.56 -1.43 -12.63
C ILE A 23 -17.21 -1.78 -13.96
N ASN A 24 -17.75 -0.78 -14.68
CA ASN A 24 -18.38 -1.00 -15.97
C ASN A 24 -18.26 0.21 -16.90
N ARG A 25 -17.40 0.06 -17.90
CA ARG A 25 -17.17 1.10 -18.92
C ARG A 25 -18.43 1.41 -19.73
N GLN A 26 -19.23 0.40 -20.05
CA GLN A 26 -20.42 0.54 -20.90
C GLN A 26 -21.51 1.39 -20.22
N MET A 27 -21.71 1.19 -18.91
CA MET A 27 -22.67 1.95 -18.11
C MET A 27 -22.32 3.44 -18.02
N ILE A 28 -21.04 3.77 -17.81
CA ILE A 28 -20.59 5.17 -17.71
C ILE A 28 -20.67 5.87 -19.05
N THR A 29 -20.37 5.17 -20.16
CA THR A 29 -20.53 5.75 -21.50
C THR A 29 -21.99 6.06 -21.82
N SER A 30 -22.94 5.23 -21.37
CA SER A 30 -24.38 5.52 -21.55
C SER A 30 -24.88 6.67 -20.67
N GLN A 31 -24.15 7.02 -19.59
CA GLN A 31 -24.43 8.19 -18.75
C GLN A 31 -23.74 9.48 -19.25
N GLY A 32 -23.19 9.48 -20.47
CA GLY A 32 -22.61 10.67 -21.09
C GLY A 32 -21.22 11.06 -20.57
N VAL A 33 -20.55 10.19 -19.80
CA VAL A 33 -19.21 10.46 -19.28
C VAL A 33 -18.15 9.95 -20.24
N HIS A 34 -17.19 10.81 -20.60
CA HIS A 34 -16.05 10.45 -21.43
C HIS A 34 -15.03 9.59 -20.69
N THR A 35 -15.11 8.27 -20.84
CA THR A 35 -14.22 7.32 -20.15
C THR A 35 -12.73 7.57 -20.43
N GLY A 36 -12.38 8.00 -21.65
CA GLY A 36 -10.99 8.27 -22.03
C GLY A 36 -10.33 9.31 -21.13
N ARG A 37 -11.01 10.45 -20.89
CA ARG A 37 -10.49 11.52 -20.01
C ARG A 37 -10.36 11.05 -18.57
N VAL A 38 -11.32 10.26 -18.09
CA VAL A 38 -11.32 9.71 -16.74
C VAL A 38 -10.16 8.75 -16.51
N ILE A 39 -9.88 7.86 -17.48
CA ILE A 39 -8.76 6.91 -17.39
C ILE A 39 -7.42 7.65 -17.45
N VAL A 40 -7.23 8.58 -18.39
CA VAL A 40 -5.99 9.36 -18.50
C VAL A 40 -5.73 10.14 -17.22
N PHE A 41 -6.75 10.76 -16.64
CA PHE A 41 -6.63 11.46 -15.38
C PHE A 41 -6.28 10.51 -14.23
N GLY A 42 -6.95 9.35 -14.12
CA GLY A 42 -6.69 8.37 -13.06
C GLY A 42 -5.27 7.79 -13.12
N VAL A 43 -4.82 7.38 -14.30
CA VAL A 43 -3.46 6.85 -14.53
C VAL A 43 -2.42 7.96 -14.32
N GLY A 44 -2.68 9.17 -14.82
CA GLY A 44 -1.80 10.33 -14.62
C GLY A 44 -1.64 10.69 -13.14
N LEU A 45 -2.74 10.69 -12.37
CA LEU A 45 -2.71 10.95 -10.94
C LEU A 45 -1.94 9.86 -10.17
N SER A 46 -2.15 8.58 -10.50
CA SER A 46 -1.44 7.46 -9.88
C SER A 46 0.07 7.54 -10.12
N ASN A 47 0.48 7.76 -11.37
CA ASN A 47 1.90 7.91 -11.73
C ASN A 47 2.51 9.18 -11.12
N GLY A 48 1.76 10.28 -11.06
CA GLY A 48 2.19 11.52 -10.42
C GLY A 48 2.49 11.32 -8.93
N LEU A 49 1.61 10.64 -8.20
CA LEU A 49 1.84 10.32 -6.78
C LEU A 49 3.04 9.39 -6.58
N ALA A 50 3.22 8.40 -7.46
CA ALA A 50 4.37 7.50 -7.43
C ALA A 50 5.69 8.26 -7.68
N ALA A 51 5.72 9.14 -8.68
CA ALA A 51 6.89 9.96 -9.00
C ALA A 51 7.26 10.92 -7.86
N VAL A 52 6.26 11.60 -7.26
CA VAL A 52 6.48 12.48 -6.10
C VAL A 52 7.00 11.70 -4.90
N SER A 53 6.44 10.52 -4.62
CA SER A 53 6.92 9.64 -3.55
C SER A 53 8.38 9.20 -3.81
N GLY A 54 8.70 8.77 -5.02
CA GLY A 54 10.05 8.38 -5.42
C GLY A 54 11.06 9.53 -5.30
N ALA A 55 10.69 10.74 -5.72
CA ALA A 55 11.54 11.92 -5.59
C ALA A 55 11.81 12.29 -4.13
N LEU A 56 10.82 12.18 -3.25
CA LEU A 56 11.00 12.40 -1.80
C LEU A 56 11.90 11.32 -1.18
N LEU A 57 11.76 10.07 -1.61
CA LEU A 57 12.59 8.97 -1.12
C LEU A 57 14.05 9.09 -1.54
N CYS A 58 14.32 9.55 -2.76
CA CYS A 58 15.68 9.81 -3.24
C CYS A 58 16.33 10.96 -2.45
N GLN A 59 15.58 12.03 -2.21
CA GLN A 59 16.05 13.15 -1.39
C GLN A 59 16.34 12.72 0.05
N SER A 60 15.50 11.86 0.63
CA SER A 60 15.71 11.35 1.99
C SER A 60 16.88 10.37 2.12
N GLN A 61 17.26 9.66 1.05
CA GLN A 61 18.35 8.68 1.07
C GLN A 61 19.67 9.21 0.51
N GLY A 62 19.67 10.37 -0.15
CA GLY A 62 20.88 11.03 -0.67
C GLY A 62 21.49 10.36 -1.93
N ALA A 63 20.92 9.24 -2.38
CA ALA A 63 21.32 8.54 -3.59
C ALA A 63 20.09 7.92 -4.27
N ALA A 64 20.20 7.70 -5.59
CA ALA A 64 19.17 7.05 -6.39
C ALA A 64 19.78 5.82 -7.08
N ASP A 65 19.22 4.65 -6.80
CA ASP A 65 19.58 3.37 -7.43
C ASP A 65 18.31 2.74 -8.03
N VAL A 66 18.45 2.07 -9.17
CA VAL A 66 17.36 1.37 -9.87
C VAL A 66 16.76 0.26 -8.98
N ASN A 67 17.57 -0.36 -8.12
CA ASN A 67 17.11 -1.38 -7.19
C ASN A 67 16.18 -0.82 -6.08
N MET A 68 16.27 0.48 -5.77
CA MET A 68 15.40 1.10 -4.76
C MET A 68 13.92 1.09 -5.18
N GLY A 69 13.64 1.13 -6.49
CA GLY A 69 12.29 1.05 -7.04
C GLY A 69 11.62 -0.29 -6.73
N ILE A 70 12.37 -1.40 -6.88
CA ILE A 70 11.85 -2.74 -6.61
C ILE A 70 11.53 -2.88 -5.11
N GLY A 71 12.44 -2.45 -4.23
CA GLY A 71 12.24 -2.52 -2.78
C GLY A 71 11.05 -1.68 -2.30
N THR A 72 10.85 -0.49 -2.88
CA THR A 72 9.74 0.41 -2.52
C THR A 72 8.39 -0.10 -3.01
N ILE A 73 8.32 -0.71 -4.20
CA ILE A 73 7.09 -1.34 -4.70
C ILE A 73 6.69 -2.53 -3.81
N VAL A 74 7.64 -3.42 -3.50
CA VAL A 74 7.37 -4.62 -2.67
C VAL A 74 6.92 -4.21 -1.27
N ALA A 75 7.63 -3.27 -0.63
CA ALA A 75 7.24 -2.76 0.68
C ALA A 75 5.87 -2.05 0.65
N GLY A 76 5.59 -1.30 -0.42
CA GLY A 76 4.31 -0.62 -0.63
C GLY A 76 3.15 -1.62 -0.73
N LEU A 77 3.24 -2.60 -1.63
CA LEU A 77 2.22 -3.63 -1.80
C LEU A 77 2.01 -4.45 -0.51
N ALA A 78 3.09 -4.86 0.16
CA ALA A 78 3.01 -5.57 1.43
C ALA A 78 2.25 -4.77 2.49
N SER A 79 2.55 -3.47 2.62
CA SER A 79 1.88 -2.60 3.59
C SER A 79 0.38 -2.43 3.35
N VAL A 80 -0.04 -2.35 2.09
CA VAL A 80 -1.47 -2.26 1.72
C VAL A 80 -2.19 -3.56 2.05
N ILE A 81 -1.60 -4.72 1.69
CA ILE A 81 -2.18 -6.04 1.99
C ILE A 81 -2.36 -6.23 3.50
N VAL A 82 -1.35 -5.89 4.31
CA VAL A 82 -1.43 -5.97 5.78
C VAL A 82 -2.52 -5.05 6.32
N GLY A 83 -2.62 -3.83 5.79
CA GLY A 83 -3.68 -2.88 6.16
C GLY A 83 -5.08 -3.39 5.84
N GLU A 84 -5.29 -3.85 4.62
CA GLU A 84 -6.58 -4.36 4.14
C GLU A 84 -7.03 -5.61 4.90
N THR A 85 -6.10 -6.52 5.22
CA THR A 85 -6.42 -7.74 5.97
C THR A 85 -6.80 -7.46 7.42
N LEU A 86 -6.26 -6.41 8.04
CA LEU A 86 -6.53 -6.07 9.43
C LEU A 86 -7.82 -5.23 9.60
N PHE A 87 -8.06 -4.25 8.72
CA PHE A 87 -9.15 -3.29 8.85
C PHE A 87 -10.34 -3.54 7.91
N GLY A 88 -10.15 -4.31 6.83
CA GLY A 88 -11.18 -4.63 5.83
C GLY A 88 -11.53 -3.48 4.88
N CYS A 89 -12.00 -3.83 3.68
CA CYS A 89 -12.19 -2.87 2.57
C CYS A 89 -13.66 -2.47 2.35
N ARG A 90 -14.45 -2.28 3.41
CA ARG A 90 -15.91 -2.09 3.27
C ARG A 90 -16.33 -0.71 2.74
N SER A 91 -15.46 0.30 2.83
CA SER A 91 -15.70 1.64 2.27
C SER A 91 -14.40 2.27 1.77
N ILE A 92 -14.50 3.23 0.84
CA ILE A 92 -13.34 3.94 0.27
C ILE A 92 -12.50 4.62 1.36
N GLY A 93 -13.17 5.28 2.32
CA GLY A 93 -12.49 5.89 3.46
C GLY A 93 -11.75 4.87 4.34
N ARG A 94 -12.35 3.68 4.53
CA ARG A 94 -11.69 2.59 5.26
C ARG A 94 -10.52 2.00 4.46
N ALA A 95 -10.62 1.88 3.14
CA ALA A 95 -9.51 1.40 2.32
C ALA A 95 -8.32 2.36 2.37
N LEU A 96 -8.56 3.67 2.29
CA LEU A 96 -7.51 4.68 2.42
C LEU A 96 -6.87 4.67 3.82
N LEU A 97 -7.68 4.59 4.87
CA LEU A 97 -7.18 4.46 6.25
C LEU A 97 -6.44 3.13 6.47
N ALA A 98 -6.92 2.03 5.88
CA ALA A 98 -6.29 0.73 5.95
C ALA A 98 -4.90 0.76 5.32
N ALA A 99 -4.73 1.38 4.15
CA ALA A 99 -3.42 1.54 3.52
C ALA A 99 -2.45 2.36 4.41
N LEU A 100 -2.93 3.45 5.01
CA LEU A 100 -2.12 4.27 5.91
C LEU A 100 -1.71 3.50 7.16
N LEU A 101 -2.68 2.94 7.89
CA LEU A 101 -2.44 2.18 9.10
C LEU A 101 -1.62 0.92 8.81
N GLY A 102 -1.84 0.28 7.67
CA GLY A 102 -1.06 -0.84 7.18
C GLY A 102 0.42 -0.50 7.01
N SER A 103 0.75 0.68 6.48
CA SER A 103 2.15 1.16 6.40
C SER A 103 2.81 1.37 7.77
N VAL A 104 2.04 1.87 8.75
CA VAL A 104 2.52 2.05 10.13
C VAL A 104 2.70 0.70 10.81
N VAL A 105 1.71 -0.19 10.72
CA VAL A 105 1.77 -1.54 11.28
C VAL A 105 2.90 -2.35 10.65
N TYR A 106 3.10 -2.25 9.34
CA TYR A 106 4.21 -2.90 8.64
C TYR A 106 5.57 -2.40 9.16
N ARG A 107 5.74 -1.08 9.32
CA ARG A 107 6.96 -0.51 9.91
C ARG A 107 7.15 -0.90 11.37
N LEU A 108 6.07 -0.95 12.17
CA LEU A 108 6.13 -1.39 13.56
C LEU A 108 6.44 -2.88 13.67
N ALA A 109 5.93 -3.72 12.77
CA ALA A 109 6.27 -5.14 12.72
C ALA A 109 7.76 -5.34 12.41
N ILE A 110 8.31 -4.59 11.46
CA ILE A 110 9.75 -4.59 11.17
C ILE A 110 10.55 -4.00 12.34
N ALA A 111 10.08 -2.93 12.97
CA ALA A 111 10.78 -2.32 14.10
C ALA A 111 10.75 -3.21 15.35
N LEU A 112 9.67 -3.93 15.62
CA LEU A 112 9.57 -4.91 16.72
C LEU A 112 10.37 -6.17 16.41
N ALA A 113 10.41 -6.61 15.16
CA ALA A 113 11.32 -7.66 14.70
C ALA A 113 12.79 -7.33 14.98
N LEU A 114 13.18 -6.08 14.72
CA LEU A 114 14.55 -5.60 14.92
C LEU A 114 14.82 -5.14 16.36
N GLY A 115 13.79 -4.70 17.08
CA GLY A 115 13.84 -4.19 18.45
C GLY A 115 13.74 -5.28 19.51
N LEU A 116 13.07 -6.40 19.21
CA LEU A 116 13.20 -7.67 19.94
C LEU A 116 14.50 -8.37 19.54
N ARG A 117 15.62 -7.65 19.62
CA ARG A 117 16.94 -8.23 19.80
C ARG A 117 16.93 -9.01 21.13
N LEU A 118 16.43 -10.23 21.10
CA LEU A 118 16.83 -11.27 22.04
C LEU A 118 18.34 -11.45 21.89
N GLY A 119 19.11 -10.86 22.81
CA GLY A 119 20.46 -11.27 23.16
C GLY A 119 21.54 -11.05 22.10
N SER A 120 22.48 -10.14 22.41
CA SER A 120 23.93 -10.31 22.23
C SER A 120 24.48 -11.10 21.02
N PHE A 121 23.92 -10.98 19.81
CA PHE A 121 24.58 -11.49 18.61
C PHE A 121 24.42 -10.48 17.47
N ALA A 122 25.51 -9.75 17.23
CA ALA A 122 25.63 -8.81 16.14
C ALA A 122 25.72 -9.59 14.82
N PHE A 123 24.61 -9.67 14.09
CA PHE A 123 24.61 -10.11 12.71
C PHE A 123 24.72 -8.90 11.77
N THR A 124 25.62 -9.06 10.81
CA THR A 124 26.06 -8.14 9.76
C THR A 124 24.86 -7.64 8.92
N PRO A 125 24.92 -6.41 8.36
CA PRO A 125 23.81 -5.81 7.59
C PRO A 125 23.21 -6.65 6.44
N SER A 126 23.94 -7.64 5.90
CA SER A 126 23.45 -8.54 4.84
C SER A 126 22.43 -9.58 5.32
N ASP A 127 22.44 -9.97 6.60
CA ASP A 127 21.53 -10.97 7.18
C ASP A 127 20.20 -10.38 7.67
N LEU A 128 20.09 -9.04 7.68
CA LEU A 128 18.90 -8.31 8.10
C LEU A 128 17.76 -8.38 7.07
N ASN A 129 18.07 -8.53 5.77
CA ASN A 129 17.06 -8.74 4.71
C ASN A 129 16.43 -10.14 4.77
N LEU A 130 17.20 -11.15 5.16
CA LEU A 130 16.71 -12.52 5.32
C LEU A 130 15.79 -12.63 6.54
N LEU A 131 16.17 -11.99 7.65
CA LEU A 131 15.38 -11.96 8.87
C LEU A 131 14.06 -11.17 8.70
N THR A 132 14.11 -10.02 8.00
CA THR A 132 12.91 -9.24 7.68
C THR A 132 11.98 -9.98 6.71
N ALA A 133 12.52 -10.65 5.70
CA ALA A 133 11.73 -11.51 4.80
C ALA A 133 11.05 -12.66 5.57
N LEU A 134 11.77 -13.35 6.45
CA LEU A 134 11.22 -14.45 7.24
C LEU A 134 10.12 -13.99 8.21
N LEU A 135 10.29 -12.81 8.81
CA LEU A 135 9.32 -12.27 9.75
C LEU A 135 8.08 -11.69 9.06
N VAL A 136 8.24 -11.07 7.88
CA VAL A 136 7.09 -10.69 7.02
C VAL A 136 6.32 -11.94 6.60
N VAL A 137 7.01 -13.03 6.22
CA VAL A 137 6.38 -14.32 5.89
C VAL A 137 5.64 -14.89 7.11
N ALA A 138 6.25 -14.90 8.30
CA ALA A 138 5.59 -15.39 9.52
C ALA A 138 4.36 -14.55 9.90
N ALA A 139 4.46 -13.22 9.79
CA ALA A 139 3.36 -12.30 10.05
C ALA A 139 2.21 -12.42 9.03
N LEU A 140 2.50 -12.78 7.77
CA LEU A 140 1.49 -13.05 6.74
C LEU A 140 0.80 -14.41 6.92
N VAL A 141 1.52 -15.42 7.42
CA VAL A 141 1.01 -16.79 7.60
C VAL A 141 0.11 -16.92 8.83
N LEU A 142 0.36 -16.14 9.90
CA LEU A 142 -0.45 -16.13 11.12
C LEU A 142 -1.96 -15.82 10.89
N PRO A 143 -2.35 -14.76 10.15
CA PRO A 143 -3.77 -14.47 9.90
C PRO A 143 -4.43 -15.54 9.00
N GLY A 144 -3.67 -16.18 8.10
CA GLY A 144 -4.13 -17.30 7.29
C GLY A 144 -4.44 -18.56 8.10
N LEU A 145 -3.59 -18.88 9.09
CA LEU A 145 -3.82 -19.98 10.05
C LEU A 145 -5.02 -19.71 10.95
N ARG A 146 -5.17 -18.48 11.46
CA ARG A 146 -6.31 -18.09 12.30
C ARG A 146 -7.65 -18.28 11.58
N ARG A 147 -7.71 -17.96 10.28
CA ARG A 147 -8.91 -18.15 9.45
C ARG A 147 -9.24 -19.61 9.16
N LYS A 148 -8.24 -20.50 9.16
CA LYS A 148 -8.39 -21.94 8.92
C LYS A 148 -8.80 -22.70 10.19
N VAL A 149 -8.40 -22.21 11.36
CA VAL A 149 -8.74 -22.77 12.68
C VAL A 149 -10.13 -22.31 13.15
N LEU A 150 -10.54 -21.05 12.92
CA LEU A 150 -11.86 -20.55 13.33
C LEU A 150 -13.04 -21.01 12.43
N ARG A 151 -12.77 -21.77 11.37
CA ARG A 151 -13.78 -22.28 10.42
C ARG A 151 -14.01 -23.80 10.55
N ARG A 152 -13.48 -24.41 11.62
CA ARG A 152 -13.94 -25.71 12.13
C ARG A 152 -14.88 -25.46 13.30
#